data_AF-I0X5S5-F1
#
_entry.id   AF-I0X5S5-F1
#
_cell.length_a   1.000
_cell.length_b   1.000
_cell.length_c   1.000
_cell.angle_alpha   90.00
_cell.angle_beta   90.00
_cell.angle_gamma   90.00
#
_symmetry.space_group_name_H-M   'P 1'
#
loop_
_entity.id
_entity.type
_entity.pdbx_description
1 polymer ?
#
loop_
_entity_poly.entity_id
_entity_poly.type
_entity_poly.pdbx_seq_one_letter_code
_entity_poly.pdbx_strand_id
1 'polypeptide(L)'
;MKKKGLLKLFAIIFCFTLSAQLFGADTTPEPYHDNEFPQVLKDIRRFEIITLGALPFVTLQTTLGYSCYKYVQNDFSSAYFPNPFAASSYSQDEQIGLLFTSLGICVGIGITDLIIQLVKRSNAKKRAGIMDSDLMITPVENKKGPIPPEGGFPHNPESEAVPNPPDFDENGVELINEVIKTDLGAD
;
A
#
# COMPACT_ATOMS: atom_id res chain seq x y z
N MET A 1 -27.12 42.85 -1.03
CA MET A 1 -27.47 42.82 -2.47
C MET A 1 -26.52 41.96 -3.33
N LYS A 2 -26.03 40.79 -2.87
CA LYS A 2 -25.09 39.91 -3.64
C LYS A 2 -25.69 38.58 -4.15
N LYS A 3 -26.92 38.25 -3.76
CA LYS A 3 -27.57 36.95 -4.05
C LYS A 3 -27.83 36.72 -5.56
N LYS A 4 -28.03 37.80 -6.32
CA LYS A 4 -28.28 37.72 -7.78
C LYS A 4 -27.02 37.32 -8.58
N GLY A 5 -25.82 37.68 -8.09
CA GLY A 5 -24.55 37.25 -8.70
C GLY A 5 -24.22 35.79 -8.40
N LEU A 6 -24.48 35.37 -7.15
CA LEU A 6 -24.31 33.98 -6.72
C LEU A 6 -25.24 33.03 -7.49
N LEU A 7 -26.51 33.41 -7.68
CA LEU A 7 -27.47 32.63 -8.45
C LEU A 7 -27.07 32.46 -9.92
N LYS A 8 -26.50 33.50 -10.54
CA LYS A 8 -25.98 33.43 -11.92
C LYS A 8 -24.76 32.51 -12.02
N LEU A 9 -23.86 32.54 -11.03
CA LEU A 9 -22.71 31.63 -10.98
C LEU A 9 -23.17 30.17 -10.88
N PHE A 10 -24.13 29.87 -10.01
CA PHE A 10 -24.72 28.54 -9.90
C PHE A 10 -25.40 28.09 -11.20
N ALA A 11 -26.13 28.99 -11.86
CA ALA A 11 -26.76 28.69 -13.15
C ALA A 11 -25.73 28.40 -14.26
N ILE A 12 -24.59 29.12 -14.26
CA ILE A 12 -23.51 28.89 -15.22
C ILE A 12 -22.84 27.54 -14.98
N ILE A 13 -22.52 27.21 -13.71
CA ILE A 13 -21.93 25.92 -13.34
C ILE A 13 -22.89 24.78 -13.70
N PHE A 14 -24.18 24.94 -13.38
CA PHE A 14 -25.19 23.94 -13.69
C PHE A 14 -25.36 23.74 -15.20
N CYS A 15 -25.43 24.82 -15.98
CA CYS A 15 -25.47 24.72 -17.45
C CYS A 15 -24.21 24.08 -18.03
N PHE A 16 -23.03 24.36 -17.47
CA PHE A 16 -21.77 23.76 -17.92
C PHE A 16 -21.70 22.25 -17.63
N THR A 17 -22.16 21.84 -16.45
CA THR A 17 -22.27 20.40 -16.10
C THR A 17 -23.34 19.69 -16.93
N LEU A 18 -24.42 20.38 -17.29
CA LEU A 18 -25.50 19.81 -18.09
C LEU A 18 -25.12 19.70 -19.57
N SER A 19 -24.37 20.67 -20.12
CA SER A 19 -23.86 20.59 -21.49
C SER A 19 -22.83 19.49 -21.67
N ALA A 20 -22.04 19.15 -20.64
CA ALA A 20 -21.09 18.04 -20.71
C ALA A 20 -21.78 16.68 -20.96
N GLN A 21 -23.00 16.50 -20.45
CA GLN A 21 -23.77 15.26 -20.66
C GLN A 21 -24.44 15.19 -22.03
N LEU A 22 -24.67 16.34 -22.68
CA LEU A 22 -25.38 16.42 -23.98
C LEU A 22 -24.46 16.11 -25.17
N PHE A 23 -23.14 16.16 -24.99
CA PHE A 23 -22.12 15.84 -26.00
C PHE A 23 -21.41 14.49 -25.76
N GLY A 24 -21.95 13.64 -24.89
CA GLY A 24 -21.43 12.30 -24.67
C GLY A 24 -21.71 11.41 -25.88
N ALA A 25 -20.80 11.35 -26.83
CA ALA A 25 -20.80 10.28 -27.83
C ALA A 25 -20.61 8.92 -27.11
N ASP A 26 -21.27 7.87 -27.62
CA ASP A 26 -21.06 6.48 -27.20
C ASP A 26 -19.62 6.06 -27.49
N THR A 27 -18.74 6.46 -26.57
CA THR A 27 -17.32 6.17 -26.56
C THR A 27 -17.16 5.12 -25.49
N THR A 28 -17.40 3.86 -25.87
CA THR A 28 -16.92 2.73 -25.06
C THR A 28 -15.44 3.00 -24.78
N PRO A 29 -15.04 3.21 -23.50
CA PRO A 29 -13.67 3.57 -23.20
C PRO A 29 -12.76 2.44 -23.66
N GLU A 30 -11.83 2.73 -24.57
CA GLU A 30 -10.80 1.77 -24.90
C GLU A 30 -9.93 1.52 -23.65
N PRO A 31 -9.51 0.28 -23.38
CA PRO A 31 -8.63 -0.01 -22.27
C PRO A 31 -7.33 0.79 -22.38
N TYR A 32 -6.91 1.44 -21.28
CA TYR A 32 -5.69 2.24 -21.26
C TYR A 32 -4.47 1.45 -21.70
N HIS A 33 -3.65 2.05 -22.56
CA HIS A 33 -2.37 1.48 -22.94
C HIS A 33 -1.27 1.88 -21.93
N ASP A 34 -0.32 0.98 -21.67
CA ASP A 34 0.75 1.22 -20.69
C ASP A 34 1.58 2.48 -20.97
N ASN A 35 1.65 2.88 -22.24
CA ASN A 35 2.49 3.96 -22.76
C ASN A 35 1.73 5.28 -22.97
N GLU A 36 0.43 5.31 -22.68
CA GLU A 36 -0.45 6.44 -23.00
C GLU A 36 -0.15 7.69 -22.17
N PHE A 37 0.31 7.49 -20.92
CA PHE A 37 0.64 8.59 -20.02
C PHE A 37 2.15 8.65 -19.75
N PRO A 38 2.79 9.82 -19.96
CA PRO A 38 4.14 10.08 -19.47
C PRO A 38 4.28 9.71 -17.99
N GLN A 39 5.40 9.09 -17.65
CA GLN A 39 5.62 8.61 -16.29
C GLN A 39 5.57 9.75 -15.24
N VAL A 40 5.99 10.96 -15.60
CA VAL A 40 5.88 12.14 -14.71
C VAL A 40 4.43 12.43 -14.34
N LEU A 41 3.48 12.25 -15.27
CA LEU A 41 2.04 12.43 -14.97
C LEU A 41 1.52 11.34 -14.02
N LYS A 42 2.02 10.11 -14.17
CA LYS A 42 1.70 9.01 -13.23
C LYS A 42 2.23 9.33 -11.82
N ASP A 43 3.43 9.88 -11.73
CA ASP A 43 4.06 10.26 -10.46
C ASP A 43 3.31 11.45 -9.81
N ILE A 44 2.92 12.48 -10.58
CA ILE A 44 2.11 13.62 -10.10
C ILE A 44 0.74 13.16 -9.60
N ARG A 45 0.06 12.27 -10.35
CA ARG A 45 -1.23 11.72 -9.94
C ARG A 45 -1.12 11.04 -8.57
N ARG A 46 -0.07 10.25 -8.35
CA ARG A 46 0.13 9.58 -7.06
C ARG A 46 0.47 10.58 -5.96
N PHE A 47 1.30 11.58 -6.25
CA PHE A 47 1.57 12.67 -5.31
C PHE A 47 0.29 13.38 -4.88
N GLU A 48 -0.60 13.72 -5.81
CA GLU A 48 -1.89 14.35 -5.52
C GLU A 48 -2.78 13.45 -4.66
N ILE A 49 -2.93 12.17 -5.04
CA ILE A 49 -3.73 11.21 -4.29
C ILE A 49 -3.23 11.07 -2.85
N ILE A 50 -1.92 11.02 -2.65
CA ILE A 50 -1.34 10.88 -1.30
C ILE A 50 -1.48 12.17 -0.50
N THR A 51 -1.12 13.31 -1.08
CA THR A 51 -1.17 14.60 -0.38
C THR A 51 -2.58 15.04 -0.05
N LEU A 52 -3.49 15.06 -1.04
CA LEU A 52 -4.87 15.46 -0.85
C LEU A 52 -5.69 14.40 -0.11
N GLY A 53 -5.39 13.11 -0.35
CA GLY A 53 -6.05 12.01 0.34
C GLY A 53 -5.66 11.89 1.82
N ALA A 54 -4.42 12.24 2.18
CA ALA A 54 -3.97 12.23 3.58
C ALA A 54 -4.44 13.46 4.38
N LEU A 55 -4.74 14.57 3.70
CA LEU A 55 -5.09 15.84 4.33
C LEU A 55 -6.20 15.78 5.41
N PRO A 56 -7.35 15.10 5.22
CA PRO A 56 -8.36 15.01 6.27
C PRO A 56 -7.86 14.26 7.51
N PHE A 57 -7.06 13.20 7.34
CA PHE A 57 -6.54 12.40 8.44
C PHE A 57 -5.45 13.14 9.20
N VAL A 58 -4.51 13.74 8.48
CA VAL A 58 -3.42 14.49 9.08
C VAL A 58 -3.97 15.72 9.81
N THR A 59 -4.97 16.41 9.27
CA THR A 59 -5.61 17.55 9.95
C THR A 59 -6.31 17.15 11.24
N LEU A 60 -6.99 15.99 11.26
CA LEU A 60 -7.56 15.47 12.51
C LEU A 60 -6.47 15.12 13.53
N GLN A 61 -5.36 14.51 13.09
CA GLN A 61 -4.24 14.17 13.96
C GLN A 61 -3.52 15.40 14.51
N THR A 62 -3.29 16.43 13.69
CA THR A 62 -2.68 17.67 14.16
C THR A 62 -3.58 18.40 15.14
N THR A 63 -4.89 18.46 14.87
CA THR A 63 -5.87 19.07 15.78
C THR A 63 -5.92 18.33 17.10
N LEU A 64 -5.99 16.99 17.07
CA LEU A 64 -5.99 16.17 18.28
C LEU A 64 -4.68 16.33 19.06
N GLY A 65 -3.52 16.20 18.41
CA GLY A 65 -2.22 16.34 19.05
C GLY A 65 -2.01 17.73 19.67
N TYR A 66 -2.41 18.79 18.97
CA TYR A 66 -2.37 20.16 19.50
C TYR A 66 -3.34 20.35 20.67
N SER A 67 -4.54 19.77 20.60
CA SER A 67 -5.51 19.81 21.69
C SER A 67 -4.99 19.10 22.94
N CYS A 68 -4.35 17.94 22.79
CA CYS A 68 -3.70 17.23 23.88
C CYS A 68 -2.54 18.03 24.47
N TYR A 69 -1.70 18.63 23.62
CA TYR A 69 -0.61 19.50 24.08
C TYR A 69 -1.12 20.67 24.92
N LYS A 70 -2.17 21.35 24.43
CA LYS A 70 -2.82 22.46 25.14
C LYS A 70 -3.49 21.97 26.43
N TYR A 71 -4.07 20.78 26.45
CA TYR A 71 -4.70 20.19 27.64
C TYR A 71 -3.68 19.93 28.76
N VAL A 72 -2.53 19.34 28.41
CA VAL A 72 -1.44 19.08 29.38
C VAL A 72 -0.83 20.38 29.90
N GLN A 73 -0.65 21.38 29.04
CA GLN A 73 -0.11 22.70 29.42
C GLN A 73 -1.06 23.51 30.33
N ASN A 74 -2.37 23.20 30.35
CA ASN A 74 -3.37 23.88 31.17
C ASN A 74 -3.84 23.01 32.34
N ASP A 75 -2.92 22.27 32.96
CA ASP A 75 -3.14 21.47 34.17
C ASP A 75 -4.35 20.52 34.09
N PHE A 76 -4.59 19.93 32.92
CA PHE A 76 -5.72 19.03 32.69
C PHE A 76 -7.11 19.66 32.94
N SER A 77 -7.20 20.99 32.85
CA SER A 77 -8.45 21.73 33.01
C SER A 77 -9.50 21.30 31.97
N SER A 78 -10.72 21.02 32.44
CA SER A 78 -11.83 20.55 31.60
C SER A 78 -12.20 21.50 30.45
N ALA A 79 -11.81 22.78 30.57
CA ALA A 79 -12.00 23.78 29.52
C ALA A 79 -11.18 23.49 28.25
N TYR A 80 -10.07 22.73 28.37
CA TYR A 80 -9.18 22.39 27.27
C TYR A 80 -9.27 20.91 26.86
N PHE A 81 -10.39 20.25 27.16
CA PHE A 81 -10.57 18.84 26.83
C PHE A 81 -10.29 18.58 25.34
N PRO A 82 -9.45 17.58 25.00
CA PRO A 82 -9.01 17.35 23.64
C PRO A 82 -10.18 16.89 22.77
N ASN A 83 -10.69 17.79 21.93
CA ASN A 83 -11.79 17.49 21.01
C ASN A 83 -11.42 17.92 19.58
N PRO A 84 -11.18 16.96 18.67
CA PRO A 84 -10.80 17.25 17.28
C PRO A 84 -11.97 17.79 16.44
N PHE A 85 -13.22 17.73 16.95
CA PHE A 85 -14.42 18.23 16.27
C PHE A 85 -14.95 19.54 16.86
N ALA A 86 -14.39 20.02 17.98
CA ALA A 86 -14.73 21.32 18.56
C ALA A 86 -14.03 22.47 17.80
N ALA A 87 -14.23 22.54 16.49
CA ALA A 87 -13.61 23.54 15.62
C ALA A 87 -13.94 24.99 16.02
N SER A 88 -15.01 25.22 16.79
CA SER A 88 -15.42 26.55 17.27
C SER A 88 -14.65 27.05 18.50
N SER A 89 -13.82 26.22 19.15
CA SER A 89 -13.08 26.61 20.36
C SER A 89 -11.69 27.18 20.09
N TYR A 90 -11.24 27.21 18.83
CA TYR A 90 -9.92 27.70 18.42
C TYR A 90 -10.00 29.08 17.78
N SER A 91 -9.00 29.92 18.05
CA SER A 91 -8.85 31.21 17.34
C SER A 91 -8.60 30.98 15.85
N GLN A 92 -8.95 31.96 15.01
CA GLN A 92 -8.71 31.90 13.56
C GLN A 92 -7.23 31.65 13.24
N ASP A 93 -6.32 32.26 13.99
CA ASP A 93 -4.87 32.07 13.82
C ASP A 93 -4.42 30.65 14.18
N GLU A 94 -5.01 30.06 15.23
CA GLU A 94 -4.73 28.68 15.63
C GLU A 94 -5.22 27.69 14.57
N GLN A 95 -6.42 27.91 14.00
CA GLN A 95 -6.97 27.07 12.93
C GLN A 95 -6.12 27.14 11.66
N ILE A 96 -5.67 28.34 11.29
CA ILE A 96 -4.78 28.54 10.15
C ILE A 96 -3.44 27.85 10.39
N GLY A 97 -2.88 27.96 11.60
CA GLY A 97 -1.66 27.26 11.98
C GLY A 97 -1.80 25.73 11.91
N LEU A 98 -2.93 25.19 12.39
CA LEU A 98 -3.24 23.76 12.32
C LEU A 98 -3.39 23.26 10.88
N LEU A 99 -3.99 24.07 10.01
CA LEU A 99 -4.12 23.75 8.59
C LEU A 99 -2.77 23.78 7.86
N PHE A 100 -1.91 24.78 8.14
CA PHE A 100 -0.60 24.85 7.51
C PHE A 100 0.35 23.74 7.99
N THR A 101 0.30 23.40 9.28
CA THR A 101 1.09 22.29 9.82
C THR A 101 0.64 20.96 9.23
N SER A 102 -0.67 20.70 9.14
CA SER A 102 -1.18 19.49 8.52
C SER A 102 -0.84 19.42 7.03
N LEU A 103 -0.98 20.54 6.31
CA LEU A 103 -0.60 20.65 4.90
C LEU A 103 0.90 20.34 4.70
N GLY A 104 1.77 20.88 5.55
CA GLY A 104 3.21 20.63 5.50
C GLY A 104 3.55 19.15 5.68
N ILE A 105 2.92 18.49 6.65
CA ILE A 105 3.09 17.04 6.87
C ILE A 105 2.62 16.24 5.65
N CYS A 106 1.46 16.59 5.07
CA CYS A 106 0.93 15.91 3.89
C CYS A 106 1.89 16.01 2.70
N VAL A 107 2.38 17.23 2.41
CA VAL A 107 3.36 17.46 1.36
C VAL A 107 4.65 16.66 1.60
N GLY A 108 5.12 16.59 2.85
CA GLY A 108 6.28 15.77 3.22
C GLY A 108 6.09 14.28 2.91
N ILE A 109 4.92 13.72 3.24
CA ILE A 109 4.59 12.32 2.93
C ILE A 109 4.51 12.11 1.40
N GLY A 110 3.86 13.02 0.68
CA GLY A 110 3.76 12.96 -0.78
C GLY A 110 5.12 13.03 -1.48
N ILE A 111 6.00 13.93 -1.03
CA ILE A 111 7.37 14.04 -1.57
C ILE A 111 8.16 12.76 -1.27
N THR A 112 8.03 12.21 -0.07
CA THR A 112 8.71 10.96 0.31
C THR A 112 8.31 9.81 -0.62
N ASP A 113 7.02 9.64 -0.91
CA ASP A 113 6.53 8.63 -1.85
C ASP A 113 7.03 8.89 -3.29
N LEU A 114 7.10 10.15 -3.72
CA LEU A 114 7.64 10.52 -5.02
C LEU A 114 9.14 10.16 -5.14
N ILE A 115 9.93 10.39 -4.10
CA ILE A 115 11.35 10.02 -4.05
C ILE A 115 11.52 8.50 -4.13
N ILE A 116 10.74 7.73 -3.35
CA ILE A 116 10.81 6.26 -3.35
C ILE A 116 10.56 5.70 -4.74
N GLN A 117 9.58 6.23 -5.47
CA GLN A 117 9.31 5.81 -6.85
C GLN A 117 10.42 6.17 -7.82
N LEU A 118 10.99 7.37 -7.71
CA LEU A 118 12.13 7.78 -8.53
C LEU A 118 13.32 6.84 -8.33
N VAL A 119 13.63 6.50 -7.08
CA VAL A 119 14.74 5.59 -6.72
C VAL A 119 14.46 4.18 -7.23
N LYS A 120 13.27 3.63 -6.96
CA LYS A 120 12.87 2.29 -7.42
C LYS A 120 12.96 2.17 -8.93
N ARG A 121 12.51 3.19 -9.67
CA ARG A 121 12.58 3.24 -11.14
C ARG A 121 14.02 3.35 -11.63
N SER A 122 14.85 4.17 -11.00
CA SER A 122 16.28 4.29 -11.32
C SER A 122 16.99 2.94 -11.20
N ASN A 123 16.72 2.21 -10.11
CA ASN A 123 17.30 0.88 -9.88
C ASN A 123 16.75 -0.16 -10.87
N ALA A 124 15.46 -0.10 -11.23
CA ALA A 124 14.88 -0.98 -12.23
C ALA A 124 15.51 -0.78 -13.63
N LYS A 125 15.74 0.47 -14.04
CA LYS A 125 16.43 0.79 -15.31
C LYS A 125 17.86 0.23 -15.35
N LYS A 126 18.61 0.36 -14.25
CA LYS A 126 19.97 -0.19 -14.14
C LYS A 126 19.98 -1.71 -14.27
N ARG A 127 19.01 -2.40 -13.66
CA ARG A 127 18.91 -3.87 -13.72
C ARG A 127 18.46 -4.36 -15.10
N ALA A 128 17.55 -3.65 -15.76
CA ALA A 128 17.12 -4.00 -17.11
C ALA A 128 18.25 -3.87 -18.13
N GLY A 129 19.09 -2.83 -18.04
CA GLY A 129 20.26 -2.67 -18.93
C GLY A 129 21.33 -3.77 -18.78
N ILE A 130 21.43 -4.38 -17.59
CA ILE A 130 22.34 -5.50 -17.32
C ILE A 130 21.78 -6.80 -17.92
N MET A 131 20.46 -6.99 -17.96
CA MET A 131 19.85 -8.20 -18.52
C MET A 131 19.85 -8.22 -20.06
N ASP A 132 19.74 -7.06 -20.71
CA ASP A 132 19.78 -6.94 -22.19
C ASP A 132 21.17 -7.18 -22.80
N SER A 133 22.24 -7.08 -22.00
CA SER A 133 23.63 -7.18 -22.48
C SER A 133 24.27 -8.56 -22.33
N ASP A 134 23.64 -9.50 -21.63
CA ASP A 134 24.27 -10.78 -21.22
C ASP A 134 23.49 -12.06 -21.61
N LEU A 135 22.47 -11.96 -22.47
CA LEU A 135 21.72 -13.14 -22.94
C LEU A 135 21.65 -13.22 -24.47
N MET A 136 22.81 -13.42 -25.11
CA MET A 136 22.87 -14.12 -26.39
C MET A 136 22.63 -15.61 -26.13
N ILE A 137 21.34 -15.99 -26.04
CA ILE A 137 20.93 -17.39 -26.05
C ILE A 137 21.36 -17.96 -27.40
N THR A 138 22.49 -18.68 -27.43
CA THR A 138 22.77 -19.59 -28.53
C THR A 138 21.80 -20.76 -28.36
N PRO A 139 20.88 -21.01 -29.30
CA PRO A 139 20.02 -22.16 -29.21
C PRO A 139 20.91 -23.40 -29.24
N VAL A 140 20.92 -24.17 -28.15
CA VAL A 140 21.55 -25.49 -28.15
C VAL A 140 20.71 -26.36 -29.08
N GLU A 141 21.25 -26.65 -30.26
CA GLU A 141 20.66 -27.58 -31.21
C GLU A 141 20.49 -28.93 -30.49
N ASN A 142 19.24 -29.31 -30.25
CA ASN A 142 18.89 -30.57 -29.64
C ASN A 142 19.24 -31.70 -30.63
N LYS A 143 20.48 -32.19 -30.56
CA LYS A 143 20.84 -33.44 -31.22
C LYS A 143 20.07 -34.56 -30.55
N LYS A 144 19.02 -35.02 -31.24
CA LYS A 144 18.27 -36.23 -30.93
C LYS A 144 19.26 -37.40 -30.82
N GLY A 145 19.65 -37.75 -29.60
CA GLY A 145 20.43 -38.94 -29.33
C GLY A 145 19.66 -40.21 -29.77
N PRO A 146 20.36 -41.32 -30.05
CA PRO A 146 19.71 -42.55 -30.49
C PRO A 146 18.70 -43.03 -29.44
N ILE A 147 17.51 -43.37 -29.91
CA ILE A 147 16.41 -43.86 -29.07
C ILE A 147 16.85 -45.21 -28.46
N PRO A 148 16.83 -45.39 -27.12
CA PRO A 148 17.16 -46.68 -26.51
C PRO A 148 16.09 -47.72 -26.84
N PRO A 149 16.46 -49.01 -27.06
CA PRO A 149 15.49 -50.05 -27.34
C PRO A 149 14.56 -50.30 -26.15
N GLU A 150 13.28 -50.52 -26.44
CA GLU A 150 12.26 -50.82 -25.43
C GLU A 150 12.63 -52.10 -24.66
N GLY A 151 12.75 -51.97 -23.34
CA GLY A 151 12.84 -53.12 -22.43
C GLY A 151 13.92 -52.97 -21.37
N GLY A 152 13.50 -52.54 -20.18
CA GLY A 152 14.26 -52.66 -18.94
C GLY A 152 15.00 -51.40 -18.53
N PHE A 153 14.45 -50.69 -17.53
CA PHE A 153 15.21 -49.68 -16.80
C PHE A 153 16.35 -50.37 -16.03
N PRO A 154 17.60 -49.87 -16.09
CA PRO A 154 18.62 -50.29 -15.15
C PRO A 154 18.20 -49.89 -13.73
N HIS A 155 18.15 -50.88 -12.85
CA HIS A 155 17.88 -50.71 -11.43
C HIS A 155 18.99 -49.84 -10.81
N ASN A 156 18.60 -48.69 -10.24
CA ASN A 156 19.51 -47.86 -9.45
C ASN A 156 19.49 -48.38 -8.00
N PRO A 157 20.58 -48.96 -7.46
CA PRO A 157 20.58 -49.56 -6.13
C PRO A 157 20.69 -48.53 -4.98
N GLU A 158 20.59 -47.23 -5.24
CA GLU A 158 20.99 -46.19 -4.28
C GLU A 158 19.89 -45.18 -3.88
N SER A 159 18.60 -45.45 -4.17
CA SER A 159 17.51 -44.55 -3.71
C SER A 159 16.45 -45.20 -2.81
N GLU A 160 16.67 -46.40 -2.30
CA GLU A 160 15.78 -47.05 -1.31
C GLU A 160 16.49 -47.20 0.05
N ALA A 161 16.82 -46.08 0.69
CA ALA A 161 17.25 -46.08 2.09
C ALA A 161 16.92 -44.75 2.77
N VAL A 162 15.64 -44.39 2.81
CA VAL A 162 15.14 -43.52 3.88
C VAL A 162 14.22 -44.39 4.72
N PRO A 163 14.61 -44.79 5.94
CA PRO A 163 13.70 -45.49 6.84
C PRO A 163 12.50 -44.59 7.11
N ASN A 164 11.30 -45.12 6.96
CA ASN A 164 10.08 -44.42 7.38
C ASN A 164 10.22 -44.05 8.87
N PRO A 165 9.76 -42.86 9.29
CA PRO A 165 9.73 -42.51 10.71
C PRO A 165 8.89 -43.55 11.45
N PRO A 166 9.29 -43.95 12.67
CA PRO A 166 8.58 -44.99 13.41
C PRO A 166 7.15 -44.53 13.69
N ASP A 167 6.19 -45.42 13.44
CA ASP A 167 4.80 -45.25 13.83
C ASP A 167 4.76 -45.10 15.36
N PHE A 168 4.27 -43.96 15.85
CA PHE A 168 4.08 -43.74 17.28
C PHE A 168 2.93 -44.61 17.75
N ASP A 169 3.23 -45.60 18.60
CA ASP A 169 2.25 -46.47 19.22
C ASP A 169 1.51 -45.72 20.35
N GLU A 170 0.22 -46.02 20.53
CA GLU A 170 -0.65 -45.37 21.53
C GLU A 170 -0.11 -45.48 22.98
N ASN A 171 0.83 -46.39 23.25
CA ASN A 171 1.49 -46.55 24.54
C ASN A 171 2.50 -45.44 24.86
N GLY A 172 3.01 -44.72 23.85
CA GLY A 172 3.92 -43.58 24.05
C GLY A 172 3.23 -42.37 24.68
N VAL A 173 1.91 -42.24 24.51
CA VAL A 173 1.11 -41.14 25.08
C VAL A 173 0.82 -41.37 26.56
N GLU A 174 0.70 -42.63 27.00
CA GLU A 174 0.52 -42.96 28.42
C GLU A 174 1.79 -42.66 29.24
N LEU A 175 2.96 -43.00 28.72
CA LEU A 175 4.25 -42.71 29.36
C LEU A 175 4.52 -41.21 29.53
N ILE A 176 4.09 -40.39 28.57
CA ILE A 176 4.21 -38.93 28.66
C ILE A 176 3.25 -38.38 29.72
N ASN A 177 2.02 -38.91 29.82
CA ASN A 177 1.06 -38.48 30.84
C ASN A 177 1.45 -38.92 32.26
N GLU A 178 2.10 -40.08 32.40
CA GLU A 178 2.61 -40.55 33.70
C GLU A 178 3.82 -39.74 34.17
N VAL A 179 4.72 -39.34 33.26
CA VAL A 179 5.82 -38.43 33.56
C VAL A 179 5.32 -37.03 33.93
N ILE A 180 4.31 -36.50 33.23
CA ILE A 180 3.70 -35.20 33.58
C ILE A 180 3.01 -35.25 34.95
N LYS A 181 2.37 -36.37 35.32
CA LYS A 181 1.78 -36.55 36.67
C LYS A 181 2.83 -36.65 37.78
N THR A 182 4.00 -37.18 37.47
CA THR A 182 5.06 -37.36 38.48
C THR A 182 5.85 -36.06 38.74
N ASP A 183 5.94 -35.17 37.75
CA ASP A 183 6.67 -33.89 37.85
C ASP A 183 5.81 -32.70 38.34
N LEU A 184 4.48 -32.82 38.28
CA LEU A 184 3.53 -31.88 38.89
C LEU A 184 2.87 -32.56 40.08
N GLY A 185 3.57 -32.60 41.22
CA GLY A 185 3.08 -33.17 42.48
C GLY A 185 1.73 -32.60 42.93
N ALA A 186 0.65 -33.26 42.51
CA ALA A 186 -0.70 -33.07 42.99
C ALA A 186 -1.32 -34.46 43.14
N ASP A 187 -1.53 -34.85 44.40
CA ASP A 187 -2.39 -35.98 44.78
C ASP A 187 -3.81 -35.83 44.19
#